data_AF-A0A7J3SLG1-F1
#
_entry.id   AF-A0A7J3SLG1-F1
#
_cell.length_a   1.000
_cell.length_b   1.000
_cell.length_c   1.000
_cell.angle_alpha   90.00
_cell.angle_beta   90.00
_cell.angle_gamma   90.00
#
_symmetry.space_group_name_H-M   'P 1'
#
loop_
_entity.id
_entity.type
_entity.pdbx_description
1 polymer ?
#
loop_
_entity_poly.entity_id
_entity_poly.type
_entity_poly.pdbx_seq_one_letter_code
_entity_poly.pdbx_strand_id
1 'polypeptide(L)'
;MQCQRELLIVLLLKHLIKCIIQDDFDGRVMLAHMLSKEGRRRIIEVLVSERGGSNAAEALGISRAALSKFLNGKTHPSDALIEKAIEIASIEEKEKIVTIVAEDFLAFARDFFSLLEDLEEAKNPELLQEVLHELEKAGEELKSILEKA
;
A
#
# COMPACT_ATOMS: atom_id res chain seq x y z
N MET A 1 -9.34 24.57 -1.70
CA MET A 1 -9.62 23.12 -1.50
C MET A 1 -8.53 22.22 -2.06
N GLN A 2 -7.86 22.56 -3.18
CA GLN A 2 -6.76 21.74 -3.74
C GLN A 2 -5.59 21.49 -2.76
N CYS A 3 -5.23 22.48 -1.95
CA CYS A 3 -4.16 22.40 -0.96
C CYS A 3 -4.41 21.41 0.21
N GLN A 4 -5.67 21.10 0.55
CA GLN A 4 -5.98 20.15 1.63
C GLN A 4 -6.00 18.69 1.16
N ARG A 5 -6.39 18.45 -0.10
CA ARG A 5 -6.38 17.11 -0.71
C ARG A 5 -4.95 16.56 -0.82
N GLU A 6 -4.01 17.39 -1.26
CA GLU A 6 -2.60 17.00 -1.38
C GLU A 6 -1.94 16.74 -0.01
N LEU A 7 -2.32 17.51 1.01
CA LEU A 7 -1.78 17.34 2.37
C LEU A 7 -2.16 15.98 2.97
N LEU A 8 -3.40 15.53 2.77
CA LEU A 8 -3.87 14.23 3.27
C LEU A 8 -3.11 13.06 2.65
N ILE A 9 -2.89 13.08 1.33
CA ILE A 9 -2.12 12.06 0.62
C ILE A 9 -0.69 11.99 1.15
N VAL A 10 -0.05 13.16 1.34
CA VAL A 10 1.33 13.24 1.87
C VAL A 10 1.40 12.70 3.30
N LEU A 11 0.42 13.00 4.14
CA LEU A 11 0.35 12.46 5.51
C LEU A 11 0.16 10.93 5.50
N LEU A 12 -0.75 10.41 4.66
CA LEU A 12 -0.98 8.97 4.49
C LEU A 12 0.28 8.25 4.00
N LEU A 13 0.91 8.74 2.92
CA LEU A 13 2.16 8.17 2.41
C LEU A 13 3.26 8.19 3.46
N LYS A 14 3.42 9.30 4.20
CA LYS A 14 4.42 9.40 5.28
C LYS A 14 4.19 8.35 6.35
N HIS A 15 2.94 8.09 6.73
CA HIS A 15 2.60 7.06 7.70
C HIS A 15 2.88 5.65 7.16
N LEU A 16 2.45 5.34 5.93
CA LEU A 16 2.68 4.03 5.29
C LEU A 16 4.18 3.72 5.14
N ILE A 17 4.99 4.71 4.75
CA ILE A 17 6.45 4.58 4.67
C ILE A 17 7.03 4.27 6.05
N LYS A 18 6.56 4.96 7.09
CA LYS A 18 7.01 4.74 8.46
C LYS A 18 6.75 3.31 8.93
N CYS A 19 5.57 2.75 8.63
CA CYS A 19 5.23 1.37 8.98
C CYS A 19 6.16 0.33 8.35
N ILE A 20 6.61 0.55 7.10
CA ILE A 20 7.51 -0.37 6.41
C ILE A 20 8.94 -0.27 6.95
N ILE A 21 9.41 0.96 7.21
CA ILE A 21 10.81 1.20 7.64
C ILE A 21 11.00 0.86 9.12
N GLN A 22 10.03 1.19 9.98
CA GLN A 22 10.16 1.04 11.44
C GLN A 22 9.67 -0.30 11.97
N ASP A 23 9.39 -1.26 11.08
CA ASP A 23 8.98 -2.62 11.45
C ASP A 23 7.74 -2.67 12.38
N ASP A 24 6.81 -1.73 12.19
CA ASP A 24 5.55 -1.72 12.93
C ASP A 24 4.64 -2.87 12.45
N PHE A 25 4.26 -3.76 13.37
CA PHE A 25 3.52 -4.98 13.06
C PHE A 25 2.10 -4.68 12.56
N ASP A 26 1.37 -3.81 13.27
CA ASP A 26 -0.02 -3.47 12.91
C ASP A 26 -0.09 -2.71 11.58
N GLY A 27 0.92 -1.86 11.31
CA GLY A 27 1.06 -1.16 10.04
C GLY A 27 1.26 -2.09 8.83
N ARG A 28 1.95 -3.22 9.01
CA ARG A 28 2.20 -4.20 7.93
C ARG A 28 0.96 -4.98 7.51
N VAL A 29 0.10 -5.33 8.47
CA VAL A 29 -1.15 -6.05 8.20
C VAL A 29 -2.10 -5.18 7.37
N MET A 30 -2.25 -3.91 7.74
CA MET A 30 -3.07 -2.95 7.01
C MET A 30 -2.53 -2.72 5.58
N LEU A 31 -1.20 -2.59 5.45
CA LEU A 31 -0.53 -2.44 4.16
C LEU A 31 -0.78 -3.63 3.23
N ALA A 32 -0.61 -4.85 3.74
CA ALA A 32 -0.80 -6.05 2.95
C ALA A 32 -2.23 -6.10 2.36
N HIS A 33 -3.24 -5.74 3.15
CA HIS A 33 -4.64 -5.73 2.73
C HIS A 33 -4.92 -4.73 1.60
N MET A 34 -4.38 -3.50 1.71
CA MET A 34 -4.66 -2.40 0.77
C MET A 34 -3.96 -2.53 -0.58
N LEU A 35 -2.96 -3.41 -0.70
CA LEU A 35 -2.21 -3.57 -1.94
C LEU A 35 -3.03 -4.27 -3.02
N SER A 36 -2.94 -3.70 -4.22
CA SER A 36 -3.48 -4.28 -5.44
C SER A 36 -2.81 -5.63 -5.74
N LYS A 37 -3.52 -6.44 -6.53
CA LYS A 37 -3.01 -7.71 -7.07
C LYS A 37 -1.65 -7.57 -7.74
N GLU A 38 -1.40 -6.41 -8.35
CA GLU A 38 -0.17 -6.09 -9.05
C GLU A 38 0.92 -5.62 -8.08
N GLY A 39 0.61 -4.72 -7.14
CA GLY A 39 1.53 -4.30 -6.08
C GLY A 39 2.09 -5.50 -5.31
N ARG A 40 1.21 -6.45 -4.94
CA ARG A 40 1.60 -7.71 -4.29
C ARG A 40 2.57 -8.54 -5.12
N ARG A 41 2.34 -8.64 -6.44
CA ARG A 41 3.21 -9.36 -7.37
C ARG A 41 4.59 -8.72 -7.43
N ARG A 42 4.63 -7.39 -7.57
CA ARG A 42 5.88 -6.60 -7.63
C ARG A 42 6.72 -6.71 -6.36
N ILE A 43 6.10 -6.80 -5.18
CA ILE A 43 6.83 -7.05 -3.93
C ILE A 43 7.56 -8.40 -3.98
N ILE A 44 6.89 -9.46 -4.47
CA ILE A 44 7.53 -10.76 -4.64
C ILE A 44 8.65 -10.71 -5.69
N GLU A 45 8.47 -9.93 -6.76
CA GLU A 45 9.52 -9.72 -7.76
C GLU A 45 10.77 -9.07 -7.17
N VAL A 46 10.64 -8.12 -6.23
CA VAL A 46 11.78 -7.53 -5.53
C VAL A 46 12.61 -8.61 -4.84
N LEU A 47 11.99 -9.44 -4.00
CA LEU A 47 12.70 -10.52 -3.29
C LEU A 47 13.37 -11.50 -4.27
N VAL A 48 12.70 -11.82 -5.37
CA VAL A 48 13.23 -12.73 -6.38
C VAL A 48 14.41 -12.12 -7.13
N SER A 49 14.35 -10.83 -7.45
CA SER A 49 15.40 -10.12 -8.18
C SER A 49 16.69 -10.00 -7.38
N GLU A 50 16.59 -9.79 -6.07
CA GLU A 50 17.76 -9.64 -5.19
C GLU A 50 18.34 -10.99 -4.74
N ARG A 51 17.46 -11.97 -4.42
CA ARG A 51 17.89 -13.24 -3.80
C ARG A 51 18.01 -14.39 -4.78
N GLY A 52 17.35 -14.28 -5.94
CA GLY A 52 17.09 -15.39 -6.84
C GLY A 52 15.88 -16.23 -6.39
N GLY A 53 15.16 -16.81 -7.35
CA GLY A 53 13.87 -17.48 -7.10
C GLY A 53 13.92 -18.65 -6.11
N SER A 54 15.06 -19.36 -6.02
CA SER A 54 15.23 -20.46 -5.05
C SER A 54 15.24 -19.94 -3.61
N ASN A 55 16.09 -18.95 -3.34
CA ASN A 55 16.29 -18.40 -2.01
C ASN A 55 15.07 -17.59 -1.56
N ALA A 56 14.42 -16.87 -2.50
CA ALA A 56 13.17 -16.16 -2.22
C ALA A 56 12.05 -17.12 -1.82
N ALA A 57 11.88 -18.24 -2.54
CA ALA A 57 10.87 -19.25 -2.21
C ALA A 57 11.12 -19.87 -0.82
N GLU A 58 12.37 -20.20 -0.52
CA GLU A 58 12.78 -20.77 0.78
C GLU A 58 12.51 -19.79 1.93
N ALA A 59 12.96 -18.53 1.80
CA ALA A 59 12.78 -17.51 2.83
C ALA A 59 11.29 -17.21 3.09
N LEU A 60 10.47 -17.20 2.03
CA LEU A 60 9.02 -17.06 2.14
C LEU A 60 8.33 -18.32 2.68
N GLY A 61 9.00 -19.49 2.69
CA GLY A 61 8.42 -20.76 3.13
C GLY A 61 7.39 -21.32 2.16
N ILE A 62 7.59 -21.09 0.85
CA ILE A 62 6.69 -21.54 -0.22
C ILE A 62 7.42 -22.40 -1.25
N SER A 63 6.67 -23.15 -2.05
CA SER A 63 7.26 -23.89 -3.18
C SER A 63 7.65 -22.97 -4.33
N ARG A 64 8.67 -23.33 -5.11
CA ARG A 64 9.03 -22.64 -6.37
C ARG A 64 7.86 -22.60 -7.36
N ALA A 65 7.01 -23.63 -7.34
CA ALA A 65 5.80 -23.68 -8.17
C ALA A 65 4.77 -22.61 -7.74
N ALA A 66 4.56 -22.41 -6.43
CA ALA A 66 3.72 -21.33 -5.92
C ALA A 66 4.30 -19.96 -6.30
N LEU A 67 5.61 -19.77 -6.09
CA LEU A 67 6.31 -18.56 -6.51
C LEU A 67 6.12 -18.25 -8.00
N SER A 68 6.32 -19.25 -8.86
CA SER A 68 6.12 -19.12 -10.31
C SER A 68 4.68 -18.73 -10.67
N LYS A 69 3.67 -19.22 -9.93
CA LYS A 69 2.27 -18.81 -10.16
C LYS A 69 2.05 -17.33 -9.84
N PHE A 70 2.69 -16.81 -8.80
CA PHE A 70 2.61 -15.38 -8.45
C PHE A 70 3.26 -14.51 -9.53
N LEU A 71 4.51 -14.84 -9.92
CA LEU A 71 5.27 -14.06 -10.92
C LEU A 71 4.54 -13.99 -12.27
N ASN A 72 3.88 -15.08 -12.66
CA ASN A 72 3.10 -15.17 -13.89
C ASN A 72 1.66 -14.65 -13.77
N GLY A 73 1.26 -14.06 -12.64
CA GLY A 73 -0.09 -13.54 -12.42
C GLY A 73 -1.21 -14.59 -12.41
N LYS A 74 -0.88 -15.88 -12.28
CA LYS A 74 -1.87 -16.97 -12.22
C LYS A 74 -2.63 -17.00 -10.90
N THR A 75 -2.03 -16.45 -9.86
CA THR A 75 -2.62 -16.24 -8.53
C THR A 75 -1.89 -15.09 -7.86
N HIS A 76 -2.43 -14.57 -6.75
CA HIS A 76 -1.83 -13.47 -6.00
C HIS A 76 -1.42 -13.91 -4.59
N PRO A 77 -0.31 -13.37 -4.06
CA PRO A 77 0.10 -13.59 -2.68
C PRO A 77 -1.00 -13.18 -1.69
N SER A 78 -1.22 -13.99 -0.65
CA SER A 78 -2.11 -13.64 0.46
C SER A 78 -1.51 -12.53 1.33
N ASP A 79 -2.35 -11.90 2.17
CA ASP A 79 -1.93 -10.83 3.08
C ASP A 79 -0.77 -11.30 3.98
N ALA A 80 -0.92 -12.46 4.62
CA ALA A 80 0.12 -13.06 5.46
C ALA A 80 1.43 -13.34 4.71
N LEU A 81 1.36 -13.66 3.41
CA LEU A 81 2.57 -13.89 2.62
C LEU A 81 3.29 -12.58 2.29
N ILE A 82 2.54 -11.50 2.05
CA ILE A 82 3.09 -10.16 1.81
C ILE A 82 3.67 -9.58 3.09
N GLU A 83 2.97 -9.72 4.21
CA GLU A 83 3.48 -9.32 5.52
C GLU A 83 4.84 -9.97 5.81
N LYS A 84 4.92 -11.29 5.63
CA LYS A 84 6.18 -12.03 5.76
C LYS A 84 7.23 -11.53 4.77
N ALA A 85 6.87 -11.22 3.53
CA ALA A 85 7.81 -10.69 2.54
C ALA A 85 8.42 -9.35 2.97
N ILE A 86 7.63 -8.47 3.58
CA ILE A 86 8.09 -7.19 4.12
C ILE A 86 8.95 -7.39 5.37
N GLU A 87 8.57 -8.35 6.23
CA GLU A 87 9.30 -8.70 7.45
C GLU A 87 10.72 -9.19 7.16
N ILE A 88 10.87 -10.11 6.21
CA ILE A 88 12.17 -10.70 5.90
C ILE A 88 13.04 -9.82 4.99
N ALA A 89 12.50 -8.72 4.47
CA ALA A 89 13.16 -7.87 3.49
C ALA A 89 14.38 -7.15 4.09
N SER A 90 15.47 -7.09 3.33
CA SER A 90 16.64 -6.25 3.64
C SER A 90 16.28 -4.76 3.53
N ILE A 91 17.18 -3.88 3.98
CA ILE A 91 16.97 -2.43 3.88
C ILE A 91 16.80 -2.02 2.40
N GLU A 92 17.62 -2.56 1.51
CA GLU A 92 17.57 -2.28 0.07
C GLU A 92 16.28 -2.81 -0.58
N GLU A 93 15.81 -3.99 -0.15
CA GLU A 93 14.52 -4.53 -0.60
C GLU A 93 13.35 -3.68 -0.07
N LYS A 94 13.42 -3.24 1.19
CA LYS A 94 12.40 -2.38 1.81
C LYS A 94 12.28 -1.05 1.06
N GLU A 95 13.36 -0.44 0.61
CA GLU A 95 13.31 0.79 -0.20
C GLU A 95 12.50 0.60 -1.50
N LYS A 96 12.71 -0.53 -2.18
CA LYS A 96 11.96 -0.87 -3.41
C LYS A 96 10.50 -1.18 -3.10
N ILE A 97 10.23 -1.91 -2.02
CA ILE A 97 8.87 -2.23 -1.55
C ILE A 97 8.12 -0.94 -1.20
N VAL A 98 8.76 0.00 -0.51
CA VAL A 98 8.19 1.33 -0.19
C VAL A 98 7.76 2.04 -1.47
N THR A 99 8.60 2.01 -2.50
CA THR A 99 8.29 2.64 -3.80
C THR A 99 7.06 2.01 -4.43
N ILE A 100 6.96 0.67 -4.42
CA ILE A 100 5.80 -0.06 -4.94
C ILE A 100 4.53 0.32 -4.18
N VAL A 101 4.58 0.33 -2.84
CA VAL A 101 3.44 0.68 -1.99
C VAL A 101 2.99 2.12 -2.24
N ALA A 102 3.92 3.06 -2.36
CA ALA A 102 3.60 4.45 -2.63
C ALA A 102 2.93 4.63 -4.00
N GLU A 103 3.41 3.95 -5.03
CA GLU A 103 2.81 3.98 -6.36
C GLU A 103 1.39 3.39 -6.38
N ASP A 104 1.19 2.26 -5.72
CA ASP A 104 -0.11 1.59 -5.63
C ASP A 104 -1.13 2.46 -4.88
N PHE A 105 -0.69 3.10 -3.79
CA PHE A 105 -1.50 4.05 -3.05
C PHE A 105 -1.83 5.31 -3.87
N LEU A 106 -0.85 5.86 -4.60
CA LEU A 106 -1.08 7.01 -5.48
C LEU A 106 -2.07 6.69 -6.61
N ALA A 107 -2.03 5.46 -7.15
CA ALA A 107 -3.00 5.01 -8.13
C ALA A 107 -4.41 4.98 -7.52
N PHE A 108 -4.57 4.34 -6.36
CA PHE A 108 -5.84 4.34 -5.62
C PHE A 108 -6.36 5.75 -5.34
N ALA A 109 -5.49 6.66 -4.90
CA ALA A 109 -5.85 8.04 -4.61
C ALA A 109 -6.34 8.77 -5.87
N ARG A 110 -5.68 8.58 -7.02
CA ARG A 110 -6.11 9.17 -8.31
C ARG A 110 -7.49 8.67 -8.72
N ASP A 111 -7.72 7.36 -8.64
CA ASP A 111 -9.01 6.76 -8.97
C ASP A 111 -10.10 7.31 -8.06
N PHE A 112 -9.81 7.45 -6.76
CA PHE A 112 -10.72 8.05 -5.80
C PHE A 112 -11.03 9.53 -6.10
N PHE A 113 -10.04 10.34 -6.47
CA PHE A 113 -10.30 11.74 -6.86
C PHE A 113 -11.12 11.85 -8.14
N SER A 114 -10.90 10.98 -9.12
CA SER A 114 -11.73 10.93 -10.32
C SER A 114 -13.19 10.65 -9.96
N LEU A 115 -13.45 9.73 -9.04
CA LEU A 115 -14.80 9.46 -8.55
C LEU A 115 -15.43 10.67 -7.84
N LEU A 116 -14.63 11.45 -7.10
CA LEU A 116 -15.12 12.69 -6.47
C LEU A 116 -15.48 13.75 -7.50
N GLU A 117 -14.69 13.89 -8.57
CA GLU A 117 -14.99 14.80 -9.68
C GLU A 117 -16.29 14.40 -10.37
N ASP A 118 -16.48 13.10 -10.65
CA ASP A 118 -17.73 12.58 -11.21
C ASP A 118 -18.95 12.89 -10.30
N LEU A 119 -18.79 12.79 -8.98
CA LEU A 119 -19.84 13.11 -8.00
C LEU A 119 -20.16 14.61 -7.93
N GLU A 120 -19.14 15.47 -8.02
CA GLU A 120 -19.29 16.92 -8.13
C GLU A 120 -20.09 17.28 -9.38
N GLU A 121 -19.83 16.63 -10.52
CA GLU A 121 -20.55 16.83 -11.78
C GLU A 121 -21.98 16.26 -11.75
N ALA A 122 -22.19 15.12 -11.07
CA ALA A 122 -23.48 14.45 -10.96
C ALA A 122 -24.52 15.22 -10.11
N LYS A 123 -24.14 16.36 -9.51
CA LYS A 123 -25.00 17.21 -8.66
C LYS A 123 -25.72 16.43 -7.55
N ASN A 124 -25.01 15.51 -6.90
CA ASN A 124 -25.47 14.91 -5.64
C ASN A 124 -24.73 15.57 -4.45
N PRO A 125 -25.15 16.78 -4.04
CA PRO A 125 -24.41 17.57 -3.05
C PRO A 125 -24.42 16.93 -1.67
N GLU A 126 -25.43 16.11 -1.34
CA GLU A 126 -25.57 15.45 -0.04
C GLU A 126 -24.49 14.39 0.14
N LEU A 127 -24.33 13.50 -0.84
CA LEU A 127 -23.31 12.47 -0.81
C LEU A 127 -21.89 13.06 -0.86
N LEU A 128 -21.68 14.11 -1.65
CA LEU A 128 -20.39 14.79 -1.71
C LEU A 128 -19.99 15.40 -0.36
N GLN A 129 -20.93 16.04 0.35
CA GLN A 129 -20.67 16.62 1.66
C GLN A 129 -20.36 15.54 2.71
N GLU A 130 -21.07 14.42 2.68
CA GLU A 130 -20.79 13.27 3.57
C GLU A 130 -19.37 12.72 3.35
N VAL A 131 -18.98 12.49 2.10
CA VAL A 131 -17.65 11.97 1.78
C VAL A 131 -16.55 12.96 2.15
N LEU A 132 -16.74 14.25 1.88
CA LEU A 132 -15.76 15.28 2.27
C LEU A 132 -15.60 15.36 3.80
N HIS A 133 -16.69 15.26 4.56
CA HIS A 133 -16.63 15.27 6.02
C HIS A 133 -15.85 14.09 6.59
N GLU A 134 -16.09 12.88 6.08
CA GLU A 134 -15.35 11.68 6.52
C GLU A 134 -13.86 11.76 6.17
N LEU A 135 -13.52 12.33 5.01
CA LEU A 135 -12.11 12.57 4.62
C LEU A 135 -11.41 13.58 5.53
N GLU A 136 -12.08 14.67 5.91
CA GLU A 136 -11.54 15.66 6.84
C GLU A 136 -11.26 15.02 8.21
N LYS A 137 -12.22 14.23 8.71
CA LYS A 137 -12.07 13.51 9.98
C LYS A 137 -10.90 12.53 9.95
N ALA A 138 -10.81 11.70 8.90
CA ALA A 138 -9.69 10.78 8.73
C ALA A 138 -8.34 11.51 8.67
N GLY A 139 -8.30 12.68 8.02
CA GLY A 139 -7.10 13.50 7.96
C GLY A 139 -6.63 14.05 9.30
N GLU A 140 -7.55 14.51 10.15
CA GLU A 140 -7.22 14.96 11.51
C GLU A 140 -6.75 13.80 12.40
N GLU A 141 -7.39 12.62 12.30
CA GLU A 141 -6.98 11.43 13.04
C GLU A 141 -5.54 11.01 12.69
N LEU A 142 -5.21 10.96 11.40
CA LEU A 142 -3.87 10.64 10.91
C LEU A 142 -2.82 11.65 11.34
N LYS A 143 -3.16 12.93 11.28
CA LYS A 143 -2.27 14.00 11.74
C LYS A 143 -1.92 13.84 13.22
N SER A 144 -2.92 13.53 14.06
CA SER A 144 -2.72 13.23 15.49
C SER A 144 -1.79 12.02 15.70
N ILE A 145 -1.91 10.97 14.89
CA ILE A 145 -1.03 9.79 14.96
C ILE A 145 0.41 10.18 14.63
N LEU A 146 0.61 10.96 13.56
CA LEU A 146 1.92 11.38 13.10
C LEU A 146 2.64 12.37 14.02
N GLU A 147 1.91 13.20 14.76
CA GLU A 147 2.48 14.12 15.74
C GLU A 147 2.93 13.41 17.04
N LYS A 148 2.34 12.24 17.34
CA LYS A 148 2.65 11.45 18.54
C LYS A 148 3.79 10.44 18.35
N ALA A 149 4.18 10.18 17.12
CA ALA A 149 5.06 9.08 16.74
C ALA A 149 6.39 9.59 16.20
#